data_AF-A0A9D6K4W2-F1
#
_entry.id   AF-A0A9D6K4W2-F1
#
_cell.length_a   1.000
_cell.length_b   1.000
_cell.length_c   1.000
_cell.angle_alpha   90.00
_cell.angle_beta   90.00
_cell.angle_gamma   90.00
#
_symmetry.space_group_name_H-M   'P 1'
#
loop_
_entity.id
_entity.type
_entity.pdbx_description
1 polymer ?
#
loop_
_entity_poly.entity_id
_entity_poly.type
_entity_poly.pdbx_seq_one_letter_code
_entity_poly.pdbx_strand_id
1 'polypeptide(L)'
;IIANCSSGIEPLYGITYTRKILDDVELRIVNPYFEEAARKNGFYSKKLIDSIKAFGSIREMPDVPDDVKRLFVTAHDIKPEGHVRMQAAFQRHTDNAVSKTVNFHEDAEKGDVEKVFLLAYRLGCKGVTVYRSGSRERQVLSCRNNVQYC
;
A
#
# COMPACT_ATOMS: atom_id res chain seq x y z
N ILE A 1 -3.66 14.92 1.35
CA ILE A 1 -5.11 15.27 1.34
C ILE A 1 -5.28 16.72 0.92
N ILE A 2 -4.85 17.70 1.72
CA ILE A 2 -4.93 19.12 1.35
C ILE A 2 -4.15 19.39 0.05
N ALA A 3 -2.93 18.88 -0.03
CA ALA A 3 -2.06 19.04 -1.22
C ALA A 3 -2.29 17.98 -2.32
N ASN A 4 -3.29 17.09 -2.18
CA ASN A 4 -3.58 16.01 -3.13
C ASN A 4 -2.36 15.15 -3.56
N CYS A 5 -1.41 14.92 -2.65
CA CYS A 5 -0.21 14.10 -2.89
C CYS A 5 -0.22 12.80 -2.05
N SER A 6 0.72 11.90 -2.36
CA SER A 6 1.00 10.72 -1.54
C SER A 6 1.46 11.08 -0.12
N SER A 7 1.34 10.12 0.80
CA SER A 7 1.73 10.30 2.20
C SER A 7 3.24 10.07 2.37
N GLY A 8 4.01 11.13 2.53
CA GLY A 8 5.45 11.05 2.80
C GLY A 8 6.18 10.19 1.78
N ILE A 9 6.90 9.16 2.26
CA ILE A 9 7.65 8.20 1.42
C ILE A 9 6.92 6.86 1.27
N GLU A 10 5.59 6.86 1.46
CA GLU A 10 4.78 5.66 1.29
C GLU A 10 4.50 5.37 -0.20
N PRO A 11 4.54 4.09 -0.60
CA PRO A 11 3.99 3.69 -1.89
C PRO A 11 2.47 3.88 -1.90
N LEU A 12 1.85 3.69 -3.06
CA LEU A 12 0.39 3.60 -3.13
C LEU A 12 -0.09 2.48 -2.20
N TYR A 13 -1.05 2.78 -1.32
CA TYR A 13 -1.62 1.74 -0.47
C TYR A 13 -2.36 0.70 -1.31
N GLY A 14 -3.14 1.15 -2.29
CA GLY A 14 -3.81 0.35 -3.30
C GLY A 14 -4.16 1.21 -4.51
N ILE A 15 -4.44 0.58 -5.66
CA ILE A 15 -4.95 1.29 -6.85
C ILE A 15 -6.37 1.82 -6.59
N THR A 16 -7.15 1.02 -5.87
CA THR A 16 -8.40 1.45 -5.26
C THR A 16 -8.34 1.15 -3.78
N TYR A 17 -8.80 2.07 -2.94
CA TYR A 17 -8.92 1.82 -1.51
C TYR A 17 -10.13 2.55 -0.94
N THR A 18 -10.72 1.93 0.07
CA THR A 18 -11.78 2.51 0.88
C THR A 18 -11.15 3.18 2.08
N ARG A 19 -11.56 4.42 2.33
CA ARG A 19 -11.20 5.18 3.52
C ARG A 19 -12.43 5.40 4.37
N LYS A 20 -12.38 4.95 5.62
CA LYS A 20 -13.39 5.28 6.63
C LYS A 20 -13.17 6.69 7.17
N ILE A 21 -14.22 7.50 7.13
CA ILE A 21 -14.30 8.84 7.72
C ILE A 21 -15.15 8.75 9.00
N LEU A 22 -15.16 9.82 9.81
CA LEU A 22 -16.07 9.96 10.94
C LEU A 22 -17.53 9.68 10.50
N ASP A 23 -18.32 9.08 11.40
CA ASP A 23 -19.73 8.71 11.23
C ASP A 23 -20.03 7.58 10.23
N ASP A 24 -19.17 6.55 10.17
CA ASP A 24 -19.32 5.35 9.32
C ASP A 24 -19.40 5.64 7.80
N VAL A 25 -19.00 6.84 7.38
CA VAL A 25 -18.93 7.20 5.96
C VAL A 25 -17.69 6.57 5.33
N GLU A 26 -17.91 5.72 4.33
CA GLU A 26 -16.84 5.12 3.52
C GLU A 26 -16.67 5.88 2.20
N LEU A 27 -15.50 6.51 2.02
CA LEU A 27 -15.11 7.06 0.72
C LEU A 27 -14.22 6.08 -0.02
N ARG A 28 -14.66 5.71 -1.23
CA ARG A 28 -13.90 4.86 -2.14
C ARG A 28 -13.10 5.75 -3.08
N ILE A 29 -11.79 5.54 -3.11
CA ILE A 29 -10.85 6.31 -3.91
C ILE A 29 -10.26 5.39 -4.98
N VAL A 30 -10.32 5.82 -6.23
CA VAL A 30 -9.56 5.24 -7.35
C VAL A 30 -8.40 6.18 -7.61
N ASN A 31 -7.19 5.63 -7.81
CA ASN A 31 -6.04 6.45 -8.15
C ASN A 31 -6.29 7.16 -9.50
N PRO A 32 -6.32 8.52 -9.53
CA PRO A 32 -6.68 9.26 -10.73
C PRO A 32 -5.68 9.05 -11.88
N TYR A 33 -4.40 8.88 -11.56
CA TYR A 33 -3.36 8.64 -12.56
C TYR A 33 -3.48 7.24 -13.17
N PHE A 34 -3.92 6.24 -12.40
CA PHE A 34 -4.21 4.92 -12.94
C PHE A 34 -5.41 4.98 -13.89
N GLU A 35 -6.48 5.67 -13.51
CA GLU A 35 -7.66 5.82 -14.37
C GLU A 35 -7.31 6.55 -15.68
N GLU A 36 -6.53 7.64 -15.60
CA GLU A 36 -6.03 8.35 -16.77
C GLU A 36 -5.20 7.43 -17.68
N ALA A 37 -4.24 6.70 -17.10
CA ALA A 37 -3.40 5.76 -17.84
C ALA A 37 -4.24 4.65 -18.49
N ALA A 38 -5.24 4.12 -17.79
CA ALA A 38 -6.13 3.09 -18.32
C ALA A 38 -6.97 3.59 -19.50
N ARG A 39 -7.47 4.83 -19.42
CA ARG A 39 -8.25 5.44 -20.51
C ARG A 39 -7.37 5.74 -21.72
N LYS A 40 -6.19 6.32 -21.48
CA LYS A 40 -5.24 6.68 -22.55
C LYS A 40 -4.71 5.46 -23.31
N ASN A 41 -4.47 4.35 -22.61
CA ASN A 41 -3.98 3.10 -23.20
C ASN A 41 -5.12 2.15 -23.63
N GLY A 42 -6.38 2.57 -23.54
CA GLY A 42 -7.52 1.84 -24.11
C GLY A 42 -7.95 0.57 -23.37
N PHE A 43 -7.47 0.31 -22.16
CA PHE A 43 -7.86 -0.87 -21.37
C PHE A 43 -8.83 -0.55 -20.21
N TYR A 44 -9.24 0.71 -20.08
CA TYR A 44 -10.24 1.11 -19.09
C TYR A 44 -11.59 0.42 -19.33
N SER A 45 -12.11 -0.24 -18.30
CA SER A 45 -13.51 -0.67 -18.27
C SER A 45 -14.06 -0.58 -16.84
N LYS A 46 -15.38 -0.38 -16.71
CA LYS A 46 -16.04 -0.41 -15.39
C LYS A 46 -15.80 -1.75 -14.69
N LYS A 47 -15.83 -2.85 -15.46
CA LYS A 47 -15.53 -4.21 -14.98
C LYS A 47 -14.12 -4.31 -14.41
N LEU A 48 -13.11 -3.77 -15.10
CA LEU A 48 -11.73 -3.74 -14.60
C LEU A 48 -11.64 -3.00 -13.26
N ILE A 49 -12.20 -1.79 -13.19
CA ILE A 49 -12.18 -1.00 -11.96
C ILE A 49 -12.90 -1.74 -10.82
N ASP A 50 -14.01 -2.42 -11.11
CA ASP A 50 -14.73 -3.24 -10.14
C ASP A 50 -13.94 -4.49 -9.71
N SER A 51 -13.19 -5.13 -10.62
CA SER A 51 -12.27 -6.22 -10.28
C SER A 51 -11.13 -5.75 -9.38
N ILE A 52 -10.55 -4.57 -9.64
CA ILE A 52 -9.45 -4.03 -8.81
C ILE A 52 -9.92 -3.80 -7.37
N LYS A 53 -11.18 -3.38 -7.18
CA LYS A 53 -11.80 -3.22 -5.85
C LYS A 53 -11.88 -4.52 -5.04
N ALA A 54 -11.78 -5.68 -5.67
CA ALA A 54 -11.79 -6.97 -4.97
C ALA A 54 -10.40 -7.42 -4.52
N PHE A 55 -9.35 -7.07 -5.28
CA PHE A 55 -8.00 -7.62 -5.09
C PHE A 55 -6.97 -6.61 -4.59
N GLY A 56 -7.21 -5.30 -4.74
CA GLY A 56 -6.32 -4.21 -4.27
C GLY A 56 -5.04 -4.02 -5.10
N SER A 57 -4.54 -5.07 -5.74
CA SER A 57 -3.40 -5.08 -6.65
C SER A 57 -3.81 -5.46 -8.08
N ILE A 58 -3.04 -4.98 -9.05
CA ILE A 58 -3.21 -5.22 -10.49
C ILE A 58 -2.22 -6.24 -11.05
N ARG A 59 -1.30 -6.77 -10.23
CA ARG A 59 -0.19 -7.62 -10.70
C ARG A 59 -0.64 -8.85 -11.48
N GLU A 60 -1.64 -9.54 -10.95
CA GLU A 60 -2.16 -10.79 -11.52
C GLU A 60 -3.31 -10.57 -12.52
N MET A 61 -3.55 -9.33 -12.95
CA MET A 61 -4.66 -9.02 -13.86
C MET A 61 -4.24 -9.16 -15.33
N PRO A 62 -4.83 -10.09 -16.10
CA PRO A 62 -4.47 -10.27 -17.51
C PRO A 62 -4.84 -9.07 -18.37
N ASP A 63 -5.90 -8.35 -18.00
CA ASP A 63 -6.43 -7.20 -18.75
C ASP A 63 -5.61 -5.91 -18.56
N VAL A 64 -4.53 -5.95 -17.76
CA VAL A 64 -3.66 -4.80 -17.48
C VAL A 64 -2.28 -5.00 -18.13
N PRO A 65 -1.81 -4.07 -18.98
CA PRO A 65 -0.47 -4.13 -19.57
C PRO A 65 0.67 -4.19 -18.54
N ASP A 66 1.76 -4.88 -18.88
CA ASP A 66 2.87 -5.11 -17.94
C ASP A 66 3.64 -3.84 -17.55
N ASP A 67 3.73 -2.87 -18.46
CA ASP A 67 4.31 -1.56 -18.16
C ASP A 67 3.49 -0.79 -17.12
N VAL A 68 2.16 -0.86 -17.21
CA VAL A 68 1.26 -0.30 -16.20
C VAL A 68 1.42 -1.04 -14.88
N LYS A 69 1.47 -2.38 -14.88
CA LYS A 69 1.70 -3.18 -13.66
C LYS A 69 3.02 -2.80 -12.97
N ARG A 70 4.08 -2.56 -13.75
CA ARG A 70 5.38 -2.13 -13.22
C ARG A 70 5.35 -0.73 -12.62
N LEU A 71 4.53 0.17 -13.16
CA LEU A 71 4.41 1.55 -12.68
C LEU A 71 3.55 1.66 -11.41
N PHE A 72 2.43 0.93 -11.38
CA PHE A 72 1.40 1.05 -10.35
C PHE A 72 1.55 -0.05 -9.29
N VAL A 73 2.73 -0.11 -8.66
CA VAL A 73 3.05 -1.03 -7.56
C VAL A 73 2.45 -0.51 -6.24
N THR A 74 1.79 -1.38 -5.50
CA THR A 74 1.16 -1.06 -4.21
C THR A 74 1.99 -1.49 -3.00
N ALA A 75 1.59 -1.09 -1.80
CA ALA A 75 2.32 -1.39 -0.57
C ALA A 75 2.48 -2.89 -0.33
N HIS A 76 1.44 -3.67 -0.61
CA HIS A 76 1.39 -5.12 -0.46
C HIS A 76 2.10 -5.89 -1.58
N ASP A 77 2.45 -5.21 -2.67
CA ASP A 77 3.27 -5.74 -3.75
C ASP A 77 4.78 -5.66 -3.41
N ILE A 78 5.17 -4.84 -2.44
CA ILE A 78 6.56 -4.63 -2.06
C ILE A 78 6.89 -5.55 -0.88
N LYS A 79 7.96 -6.35 -1.04
CA LYS A 79 8.46 -7.20 0.05
C LYS A 79 8.79 -6.35 1.30
N PRO A 80 8.58 -6.85 2.52
CA PRO A 80 8.84 -6.11 3.75
C PRO A 80 10.24 -5.46 3.82
N GLU A 81 11.28 -6.16 3.35
CA GLU A 81 12.65 -5.66 3.31
C GLU A 81 12.80 -4.46 2.36
N GLY A 82 12.02 -4.41 1.28
CA GLY A 82 11.99 -3.28 0.36
C GLY A 82 11.50 -2.01 1.04
N HIS A 83 10.48 -2.11 1.89
CA HIS A 83 10.00 -0.99 2.69
C HIS A 83 11.07 -0.49 3.66
N VAL A 84 11.76 -1.39 4.36
CA VAL A 84 12.84 -1.03 5.30
C VAL A 84 14.00 -0.38 4.57
N ARG A 85 14.41 -0.92 3.41
CA ARG A 85 15.50 -0.33 2.60
C ARG A 85 15.16 1.06 2.10
N MET A 86 13.91 1.30 1.71
CA MET A 86 13.43 2.63 1.37
C MET A 86 13.52 3.57 2.57
N GLN A 87 13.05 3.14 3.75
CA GLN A 87 13.15 3.94 4.98
C GLN A 87 14.60 4.27 5.32
N ALA A 88 15.50 3.28 5.26
CA ALA A 88 16.92 3.45 5.53
C ALA A 88 17.59 4.44 4.57
N ALA A 89 17.17 4.47 3.30
CA ALA A 89 17.68 5.43 2.33
C ALA A 89 17.44 6.88 2.75
N PHE A 90 16.25 7.18 3.25
CA PHE A 90 15.92 8.51 3.79
C PHE A 90 16.53 8.75 5.17
N GLN A 91 16.63 7.71 6.01
CA GLN A 91 17.16 7.83 7.37
C GLN A 91 18.61 8.34 7.38
N ARG A 92 19.44 7.97 6.40
CA ARG A 92 20.83 8.44 6.27
C ARG A 92 20.96 9.97 6.18
N HIS A 93 19.90 10.66 5.80
CA HIS A 93 19.86 12.11 5.62
C HIS A 93 18.86 12.78 6.57
N THR A 94 18.42 12.08 7.63
CA THR A 94 17.42 12.58 8.59
C THR A 94 17.92 12.43 10.03
N ASP A 95 17.98 13.54 10.77
CA ASP A 95 18.43 13.56 12.17
C ASP A 95 17.40 12.95 13.12
N ASN A 96 16.11 13.09 12.82
CA ASN A 96 15.03 12.40 13.52
C ASN A 96 14.68 11.05 12.86
N ALA A 97 13.71 10.32 13.40
CA ALA A 97 13.21 9.09 12.78
C ALA A 97 12.34 9.38 11.55
N VAL A 98 12.43 8.51 10.54
CA VAL A 98 11.55 8.55 9.37
C VAL A 98 10.30 7.71 9.66
N SER A 99 9.12 8.33 9.61
CA SER A 99 7.85 7.60 9.76
C SER A 99 7.47 6.95 8.43
N LYS A 100 7.66 5.63 8.36
CA LYS A 100 7.26 4.80 7.22
C LYS A 100 6.73 3.46 7.73
N THR A 101 5.68 2.98 7.09
CA THR A 101 4.98 1.74 7.42
C THR A 101 5.48 0.58 6.55
N VAL A 102 5.90 -0.50 7.19
CA VAL A 102 6.08 -1.81 6.56
C VAL A 102 4.75 -2.53 6.60
N ASN A 103 4.10 -2.64 5.45
CA ASN A 103 2.80 -3.31 5.32
C ASN A 103 2.99 -4.81 5.08
N PHE A 104 2.31 -5.62 5.87
CA PHE A 104 2.28 -7.08 5.76
C PHE A 104 0.89 -7.57 5.40
N HIS A 105 0.85 -8.69 4.69
CA HIS A 105 -0.35 -9.50 4.51
C HIS A 105 -0.76 -10.17 5.82
N GLU A 106 -1.99 -10.67 5.85
CA GLU A 106 -2.64 -11.27 7.01
C GLU A 106 -1.94 -12.51 7.57
N ASP A 107 -1.33 -13.27 6.66
CA ASP A 107 -0.62 -14.53 6.84
C ASP A 107 0.82 -14.36 7.37
N ALA A 108 1.30 -13.13 7.52
CA ALA A 108 2.65 -12.87 8.01
C ALA A 108 2.85 -13.38 9.44
N GLU A 109 3.95 -14.09 9.66
CA GLU A 109 4.27 -14.70 10.95
C GLU A 109 5.10 -13.76 11.83
N LYS A 110 5.20 -14.09 13.12
CA LYS A 110 6.05 -13.35 14.07
C LYS A 110 7.51 -13.26 13.60
N GLY A 111 8.02 -14.33 13.00
CA GLY A 111 9.39 -14.37 12.48
C GLY A 111 9.62 -13.40 11.32
N ASP A 112 8.60 -13.10 10.51
CA ASP A 112 8.73 -12.14 9.41
C ASP A 112 8.78 -10.70 9.93
N VAL A 113 7.99 -10.41 10.98
CA VAL A 113 8.04 -9.14 11.69
C VAL A 113 9.40 -8.95 12.38
N GLU A 114 9.93 -9.99 13.02
CA GLU A 114 11.25 -9.97 13.65
C GLU A 114 12.35 -9.63 12.63
N LYS A 115 12.35 -10.27 11.46
CA LYS A 115 13.32 -9.98 10.38
C LYS A 115 13.32 -8.50 9.99
N VAL A 116 12.16 -7.84 9.97
CA VAL A 116 12.03 -6.41 9.67
C VAL A 116 12.67 -5.55 10.76
N PHE A 117 12.40 -5.82 12.04
CA PHE A 117 13.03 -5.10 13.13
C PHE A 117 14.56 -5.25 13.12
N LEU A 118 15.06 -6.48 12.93
CA LEU A 118 16.50 -6.76 12.85
C LEU A 118 17.15 -6.12 11.62
N LEU A 119 16.47 -6.10 10.47
CA LEU A 119 16.96 -5.42 9.28
C LEU A 119 17.00 -3.90 9.48
N ALA A 120 15.95 -3.31 10.06
CA ALA A 120 15.88 -1.88 10.34
C ALA A 120 17.02 -1.45 11.29
N TYR A 121 17.25 -2.23 12.35
CA TYR A 121 18.37 -2.02 13.27
C TYR A 121 19.72 -2.07 12.54
N ARG A 122 19.97 -3.12 11.75
CA ARG A 122 21.23 -3.28 10.99
C ARG A 122 21.47 -2.16 9.98
N LEU A 123 20.40 -1.57 9.42
CA LEU A 123 20.50 -0.47 8.46
C LEU A 123 20.52 0.92 9.13
N GLY A 124 20.51 1.00 10.46
CA GLY A 124 20.58 2.27 11.20
C GLY A 124 19.27 3.06 11.22
N CYS A 125 18.12 2.40 11.00
CA CYS A 125 16.81 3.03 11.18
C CYS A 125 16.57 3.38 12.65
N LYS A 126 16.16 4.63 12.92
CA LYS A 126 15.90 5.11 14.30
C LYS A 126 14.54 4.64 14.85
N GLY A 127 13.71 4.09 13.98
CA GLY A 127 12.43 3.47 14.33
C GLY A 127 11.90 2.68 13.13
N VAL A 128 10.87 1.88 13.33
CA VAL A 128 10.16 1.19 12.25
C VAL A 128 8.71 1.01 12.68
N THR A 129 7.78 1.21 11.75
CA THR A 129 6.36 0.95 11.98
C THR A 129 5.96 -0.25 11.15
N VAL A 130 5.33 -1.24 11.78
CA VAL A 130 4.83 -2.45 11.14
C VAL A 130 3.32 -2.46 11.22
N TYR A 131 2.66 -2.78 10.11
CA TYR A 131 1.22 -2.99 10.08
C TYR A 131 0.92 -4.31 9.37
N ARG A 132 0.28 -5.25 10.07
CA ARG A 132 -0.21 -6.50 9.49
C ARG A 132 -1.70 -6.37 9.21
N SER A 133 -2.11 -6.61 7.97
CA SER A 133 -3.52 -6.67 7.61
C SER A 133 -4.27 -7.62 8.57
N GLY A 134 -5.42 -7.20 9.08
CA GLY A 134 -6.24 -7.99 10.00
C GLY A 134 -5.85 -7.88 11.48
N SER A 135 -4.76 -7.19 11.83
CA SER A 135 -4.30 -7.12 13.23
C SER A 135 -5.09 -6.16 14.12
N ARG A 136 -6.05 -5.42 13.58
CA ARG A 136 -6.95 -4.51 14.33
C ARG A 136 -8.38 -4.67 13.82
N GLU A 137 -9.35 -4.61 14.73
CA GLU A 137 -10.78 -4.71 14.43
C GLU A 137 -11.28 -3.59 13.49
N ARG A 138 -10.66 -2.41 13.56
CA ARG A 138 -10.96 -1.26 12.71
C ARG A 138 -9.71 -0.79 11.96
N GLN A 139 -9.80 -0.80 10.64
CA GLN A 139 -8.76 -0.31 9.75
C GLN A 139 -9.24 0.97 9.05
N VAL A 140 -8.35 1.97 8.96
CA VAL A 140 -8.68 3.25 8.31
C VAL A 140 -8.66 3.12 6.79
N LEU A 141 -7.81 2.23 6.27
CA LEU A 141 -7.68 1.92 4.85
C LEU A 141 -7.95 0.45 4.64
N SER A 142 -8.72 0.11 3.60
CA SER A 142 -8.96 -1.28 3.16
C SER A 142 -9.03 -1.33 1.64
N CYS A 143 -8.44 -2.37 1.06
CA CYS A 143 -8.50 -2.62 -0.39
C CYS A 143 -9.61 -3.61 -0.79
N ARG A 144 -10.34 -4.22 0.15
CA ARG A 144 -11.43 -5.19 -0.12
C ARG A 144 -12.79 -4.62 0.25
N ASN A 145 -13.80 -4.89 -0.58
CA ASN A 145 -15.18 -4.40 -0.44
C ASN A 145 -15.96 -4.96 0.76
N ASN A 146 -15.44 -5.95 1.48
CA ASN A 146 -16.06 -6.52 2.67
C ASN A 146 -15.06 -7.46 3.34
N VAL A 147 -14.28 -7.00 4.32
CA VAL A 147 -13.98 -7.87 5.45
C VAL A 147 -13.60 -7.08 6.70
N GLN A 148 -14.30 -7.42 7.77
CA GLN A 148 -14.04 -7.03 9.15
C GLN A 148 -12.82 -7.76 9.72
N TYR A 149 -12.36 -8.85 9.09
CA TYR A 149 -11.15 -9.59 9.46
C TYR A 149 -10.58 -10.28 8.23
N CYS A 150 -9.27 -10.35 8.21
CA CYS A 150 -8.51 -11.23 7.34
C CYS A 150 -8.32 -12.54 8.12
#